data_AF-A0A678NU25-F1
#
_entry.id   AF-A0A678NU25-F1
#
_cell.length_a   1.000
_cell.length_b   1.000
_cell.length_c   1.000
_cell.angle_alpha   90.00
_cell.angle_beta   90.00
_cell.angle_gamma   90.00
#
_symmetry.space_group_name_H-M   'P 1'
#
loop_
_entity.id
_entity.type
_entity.pdbx_description
1 polymer ?
#
loop_
_entity_poly.entity_id
_entity_poly.type
_entity_poly.pdbx_seq_one_letter_code
_entity_poly.pdbx_strand_id
1 'polypeptide(L)'
;MNNEPMNTNESQASEIVPSMNESILAAPYSISTPNYEWDMSSIIKDAIIGGIGFIPGPGSAISFLLGLFWPQQTDNTWEQILQKVEQMIEQANLKTIQGILNGDIQEIKGKMEHVQFMLESSPGTQESHDAYMFLARYLVSIDEKFKSFDNKTNYQILPMYTNTIMLQAPYWKMGIERKDEIKLTDIEVNELKELIGKLSTSADKYIHDVYTREYDNAMNTSTAANITNNLLSVRGYCLLHGLECLEVINHIQNNSLEQSFYPKTISYSTVFDRQTNKTRVQALTEDDQMQEPFKPALINGKYNKIKSLIGYVQRIGNAPRVGGIKVTFANDASYTLGTVTSEVNSIELNDSVITSLEVWGNGAIDEAFFTLSDGRQFRLGQRYASNYRKYAVDNHYISGLYLASDEPSLAGQAAGIAVSYHMIADKKS
;
A
#
# COMPACT_ATOMS: atom_id res chain seq x y z
N MET A 1 -19.37 32.82 64.22
CA MET A 1 -19.46 32.74 62.75
C MET A 1 -19.01 31.35 62.34
N ASN A 2 -19.95 30.59 61.77
CA ASN A 2 -19.86 29.39 60.93
C ASN A 2 -19.13 28.11 61.41
N ASN A 3 -19.94 27.16 61.91
CA ASN A 3 -20.21 25.80 61.41
C ASN A 3 -19.08 24.93 60.80
N GLU A 4 -18.82 23.80 61.45
CA GLU A 4 -18.57 22.45 60.88
C GLU A 4 -19.86 21.85 60.24
N PRO A 5 -19.88 20.62 59.65
CA PRO A 5 -18.95 19.86 58.78
C PRO A 5 -19.69 19.11 57.62
N MET A 6 -19.00 18.22 56.87
CA MET A 6 -19.44 17.00 56.10
C MET A 6 -18.82 16.93 54.69
N ASN A 7 -17.94 15.96 54.43
CA ASN A 7 -18.19 14.62 53.81
C ASN A 7 -18.46 14.74 52.30
N THR A 8 -17.74 14.09 51.37
CA THR A 8 -17.69 12.63 51.15
C THR A 8 -16.54 12.20 50.21
N ASN A 9 -16.15 10.92 50.34
CA ASN A 9 -15.41 10.10 49.37
C ASN A 9 -15.82 10.30 47.91
N GLU A 10 -14.87 10.15 46.98
CA GLU A 10 -14.90 9.27 45.78
C GLU A 10 -13.64 9.56 44.92
N SER A 11 -12.68 8.65 44.89
CA SER A 11 -12.44 7.66 43.83
C SER A 11 -11.60 8.21 42.67
N GLN A 12 -10.58 7.44 42.29
CA GLN A 12 -9.64 7.74 41.21
C GLN A 12 -10.38 7.91 39.87
N ALA A 13 -10.03 8.93 39.11
CA ALA A 13 -10.19 8.92 37.66
C ALA A 13 -8.87 9.35 37.03
N SER A 14 -8.20 8.38 36.42
CA SER A 14 -7.18 8.61 35.41
C SER A 14 -7.73 9.59 34.37
N GLU A 15 -7.05 10.71 34.11
CA GLU A 15 -7.35 11.55 32.96
C GLU A 15 -7.02 10.76 31.69
N ILE A 16 -8.06 10.11 31.18
CA ILE A 16 -8.12 9.55 29.84
C ILE A 16 -8.01 10.74 28.88
N VAL A 17 -6.89 10.81 28.16
CA VAL A 17 -6.73 11.64 26.97
C VAL A 17 -7.79 11.17 25.96
N PRO A 18 -8.78 12.00 25.55
CA PRO A 18 -9.68 11.60 24.48
C PRO A 18 -8.91 11.72 23.17
N SER A 19 -8.45 10.59 22.65
CA SER A 19 -8.20 10.44 21.22
C SER A 19 -9.54 10.49 20.51
N MET A 20 -9.94 11.66 20.02
CA MET A 20 -10.97 11.74 19.00
C MET A 20 -10.40 12.53 17.84
N ASN A 21 -10.02 11.77 16.82
CA ASN A 21 -10.06 12.26 15.45
C ASN A 21 -11.40 12.97 15.28
N GLU A 22 -11.36 14.25 14.92
CA GLU A 22 -12.47 14.88 14.23
C GLU A 22 -12.66 14.11 12.93
N SER A 23 -13.43 13.03 13.02
CA SER A 23 -14.03 12.38 11.87
C SER A 23 -14.89 13.46 11.22
N ILE A 24 -14.44 13.91 10.06
CA ILE A 24 -15.34 14.48 9.07
C ILE A 24 -16.48 13.46 8.98
N LEU A 25 -17.66 13.84 9.48
CA LEU A 25 -18.93 13.14 9.31
C LEU A 25 -19.26 13.14 7.81
N ALA A 26 -18.50 12.37 7.04
CA ALA A 26 -18.91 11.92 5.74
C ALA A 26 -20.12 11.00 5.97
N ALA A 27 -21.18 11.18 5.19
CA ALA A 27 -22.32 10.27 5.24
C ALA A 27 -21.78 8.82 5.13
N PRO A 28 -22.27 7.87 5.96
CA PRO A 28 -21.87 6.48 5.86
C PRO A 28 -21.93 6.03 4.39
N TYR A 29 -20.90 5.32 3.92
CA TYR A 29 -20.81 4.84 2.54
C TYR A 29 -20.67 5.93 1.46
N SER A 30 -20.32 7.18 1.75
CA SER A 30 -20.09 8.20 0.70
C SER A 30 -18.67 8.19 0.11
N ILE A 31 -17.73 7.50 0.77
CA ILE A 31 -16.31 7.43 0.41
C ILE A 31 -15.98 6.03 -0.12
N SER A 32 -15.22 5.95 -1.22
CA SER A 32 -14.86 4.68 -1.85
C SER A 32 -13.51 4.11 -1.38
N THR A 33 -12.62 4.92 -0.81
CA THR A 33 -11.31 4.49 -0.29
C THR A 33 -10.86 5.31 0.92
N PRO A 34 -10.01 4.77 1.80
CA PRO A 34 -9.42 5.55 2.89
C PRO A 34 -8.62 6.77 2.42
N ASN A 35 -8.63 7.83 3.22
CA ASN A 35 -7.87 9.06 2.95
C ASN A 35 -6.39 8.95 3.36
N TYR A 36 -5.87 7.74 3.47
CA TYR A 36 -4.47 7.42 3.79
C TYR A 36 -4.07 6.13 3.09
N GLU A 37 -2.80 6.00 2.77
CA GLU A 37 -2.26 4.82 2.12
C GLU A 37 -1.86 3.76 3.16
N TRP A 38 -2.07 2.49 2.83
CA TRP A 38 -1.77 1.33 3.67
C TRP A 38 -1.58 0.10 2.79
N ASP A 39 -0.86 -0.92 3.27
CA ASP A 39 -0.72 -2.17 2.53
C ASP A 39 -0.48 -3.36 3.47
N MET A 40 -1.57 -4.05 3.82
CA MET A 40 -1.52 -5.24 4.68
C MET A 40 -0.89 -6.44 3.96
N SER A 41 -0.78 -6.41 2.63
CA SER A 41 -0.15 -7.46 1.83
C SER A 41 1.32 -7.16 1.53
N SER A 42 1.85 -6.04 2.04
CA SER A 42 3.22 -5.60 1.76
C SER A 42 4.27 -6.65 2.13
N ILE A 43 4.10 -7.35 3.26
CA ILE A 43 5.02 -8.42 3.69
C ILE A 43 5.00 -9.64 2.75
N ILE A 44 3.84 -9.95 2.17
CA ILE A 44 3.68 -11.06 1.22
C ILE A 44 4.40 -10.71 -0.08
N LYS A 45 4.14 -9.52 -0.61
CA LYS A 45 4.82 -9.01 -1.81
C LYS A 45 6.33 -8.98 -1.59
N ASP A 46 6.76 -8.52 -0.42
CA ASP A 46 8.17 -8.31 -0.07
C ASP A 46 8.92 -9.64 0.02
N ALA A 47 8.27 -10.65 0.60
CA ALA A 47 8.79 -12.02 0.60
C ALA A 47 8.96 -12.54 -0.84
N ILE A 48 7.94 -12.41 -1.69
CA ILE A 48 7.99 -12.93 -3.07
C ILE A 48 9.01 -12.18 -3.93
N ILE A 49 9.13 -10.85 -3.77
CA ILE A 49 10.13 -10.01 -4.44
C ILE A 49 11.55 -10.42 -4.04
N GLY A 50 11.77 -10.73 -2.76
CA GLY A 50 13.05 -11.26 -2.27
C GLY A 50 13.37 -12.68 -2.76
N GLY A 51 12.38 -13.39 -3.31
CA GLY A 51 12.42 -14.81 -3.62
C GLY A 51 12.13 -15.64 -2.37
N ILE A 52 11.15 -16.54 -2.42
CA ILE A 52 10.75 -17.43 -1.30
C ILE A 52 11.17 -18.89 -1.52
N GLY A 53 11.82 -19.20 -2.64
CA GLY A 53 12.20 -20.56 -3.00
C GLY A 53 13.33 -21.15 -2.14
N PHE A 54 14.09 -20.31 -1.41
CA PHE A 54 15.25 -20.73 -0.62
C PHE A 54 14.93 -21.59 0.62
N ILE A 55 13.66 -21.72 0.98
CA ILE A 55 13.22 -22.41 2.21
C ILE A 55 13.43 -23.93 2.04
N PRO A 56 14.16 -24.61 2.94
CA PRO A 56 14.41 -26.05 2.79
C PRO A 56 13.13 -26.89 2.97
N GLY A 57 12.81 -27.71 1.96
CA GLY A 57 11.71 -28.67 2.02
C GLY A 57 10.30 -28.07 1.84
N PRO A 58 9.33 -28.86 1.35
CA PRO A 58 7.98 -28.39 1.03
C PRO A 58 7.17 -28.03 2.29
N GLY A 59 7.33 -28.77 3.40
CA GLY A 59 6.62 -28.48 4.65
C GLY A 59 6.96 -27.11 5.24
N SER A 60 8.26 -26.80 5.36
CA SER A 60 8.70 -25.49 5.84
C SER A 60 8.32 -24.35 4.90
N ALA A 61 8.27 -24.61 3.58
CA ALA A 61 7.80 -23.62 2.62
C ALA A 61 6.30 -23.29 2.81
N ILE A 62 5.46 -24.30 3.07
CA ILE A 62 4.04 -24.08 3.41
C ILE A 62 3.89 -23.38 4.76
N SER A 63 4.69 -23.76 5.77
CA SER A 63 4.72 -23.09 7.08
C SER A 63 5.06 -21.60 6.95
N PHE A 64 6.01 -21.26 6.08
CA PHE A 64 6.35 -19.87 5.80
C PHE A 64 5.21 -19.11 5.13
N LEU A 65 4.57 -19.68 4.10
CA LEU A 65 3.38 -19.08 3.50
C LEU A 65 2.27 -18.88 4.54
N LEU A 66 1.98 -19.88 5.37
CA LEU A 66 1.04 -19.76 6.48
C LEU A 66 1.38 -18.56 7.39
N GLY A 67 2.65 -18.41 7.77
CA GLY A 67 3.10 -17.31 8.62
C GLY A 67 2.97 -15.91 7.99
N LEU A 68 3.03 -15.81 6.65
CA LEU A 68 2.80 -14.54 5.94
C LEU A 68 1.32 -14.12 5.98
N PHE A 69 0.40 -15.08 5.78
CA PHE A 69 -1.03 -14.80 5.66
C PHE A 69 -1.76 -14.81 7.02
N TRP A 70 -1.32 -15.65 7.96
CA TRP A 70 -1.81 -15.80 9.33
C TRP A 70 -0.67 -15.59 10.35
N PRO A 71 -0.19 -14.35 10.51
CA PRO A 71 0.82 -14.01 11.52
C PRO A 71 0.35 -14.36 12.94
N GLN A 72 1.27 -14.82 13.80
CA GLN A 72 0.94 -15.34 15.14
C GLN A 72 0.47 -14.27 16.16
N GLN A 73 0.79 -12.99 15.93
CA GLN A 73 0.56 -11.91 16.90
C GLN A 73 -0.49 -10.89 16.46
N THR A 74 -1.08 -11.06 15.28
CA THR A 74 -2.05 -10.14 14.71
C THR A 74 -3.13 -10.91 13.97
N ASP A 75 -4.22 -10.24 13.64
CA ASP A 75 -5.27 -10.82 12.79
C ASP A 75 -4.70 -11.27 11.43
N ASN A 76 -5.44 -12.13 10.73
CA ASN A 76 -4.98 -12.54 9.40
C ASN A 76 -5.05 -11.37 8.41
N THR A 77 -4.29 -11.47 7.32
CA THR A 77 -4.15 -10.35 6.38
C THR A 77 -5.48 -9.90 5.75
N TRP A 78 -6.47 -10.78 5.54
CA TRP A 78 -7.81 -10.39 5.09
C TRP A 78 -8.62 -9.65 6.15
N GLU A 79 -8.53 -10.06 7.42
CA GLU A 79 -9.17 -9.35 8.54
C GLU A 79 -8.55 -7.97 8.74
N GLN A 80 -7.22 -7.86 8.65
CA GLN A 80 -6.53 -6.57 8.69
C GLN A 80 -6.97 -5.65 7.54
N ILE A 81 -7.16 -6.20 6.33
CA ILE A 81 -7.74 -5.46 5.20
C ILE A 81 -9.16 -4.99 5.54
N LEU A 82 -10.01 -5.87 6.06
CA LEU A 82 -11.40 -5.53 6.40
C LEU A 82 -11.47 -4.36 7.38
N GLN A 83 -10.62 -4.34 8.40
CA GLN A 83 -10.54 -3.26 9.39
C GLN A 83 -10.26 -1.89 8.75
N LYS A 84 -9.62 -1.84 7.58
CA LYS A 84 -9.35 -0.59 6.85
C LYS A 84 -10.55 -0.08 6.06
N VAL A 85 -11.48 -0.96 5.67
CA VAL A 85 -12.54 -0.64 4.71
C VAL A 85 -13.96 -0.89 5.21
N GLU A 86 -14.14 -1.55 6.36
CA GLU A 86 -15.44 -1.97 6.89
C GLU A 86 -16.46 -0.83 7.02
N GLN A 87 -16.02 0.37 7.39
CA GLN A 87 -16.89 1.54 7.56
C GLN A 87 -17.42 2.09 6.22
N MET A 88 -16.85 1.66 5.09
CA MET A 88 -17.20 2.09 3.75
C MET A 88 -18.11 1.10 3.03
N ILE A 89 -18.27 -0.11 3.58
CA ILE A 89 -18.99 -1.22 2.98
C ILE A 89 -20.39 -1.32 3.59
N GLU A 90 -21.41 -1.46 2.74
CA GLU A 90 -22.79 -1.63 3.20
C GLU A 90 -22.96 -2.90 4.06
N GLN A 91 -23.79 -2.81 5.10
CA GLN A 91 -23.95 -3.87 6.11
C GLN A 91 -24.26 -5.26 5.54
N ALA A 92 -25.05 -5.36 4.46
CA ALA A 92 -25.37 -6.63 3.82
C ALA A 92 -24.12 -7.29 3.19
N ASN A 93 -23.31 -6.49 2.48
CA ASN A 93 -22.05 -6.93 1.90
C ASN A 93 -21.02 -7.23 2.98
N LEU A 94 -20.92 -6.38 4.01
CA LEU A 94 -20.03 -6.56 5.15
C LEU A 94 -20.29 -7.90 5.85
N LYS A 95 -21.55 -8.24 6.11
CA LYS A 95 -21.92 -9.53 6.71
C LYS A 95 -21.53 -10.72 5.83
N THR A 96 -21.64 -10.57 4.51
CA THR A 96 -21.25 -11.61 3.55
C THR A 96 -19.73 -11.80 3.54
N ILE A 97 -18.97 -10.70 3.53
CA ILE A 97 -17.50 -10.72 3.63
C ILE A 97 -17.07 -11.39 4.92
N GLN A 98 -17.65 -10.99 6.07
CA GLN A 98 -17.37 -11.64 7.35
C GLN A 98 -17.70 -13.15 7.35
N GLY A 99 -18.74 -13.56 6.61
CA GLY A 99 -19.06 -14.97 6.39
C GLY A 99 -17.96 -15.71 5.60
N ILE A 100 -17.41 -15.09 4.55
CA ILE A 100 -16.28 -15.63 3.78
C ILE A 100 -15.03 -15.75 4.67
N LEU A 101 -14.74 -14.72 5.48
CA LEU A 101 -13.57 -14.72 6.36
C LEU A 101 -13.68 -15.79 7.46
N ASN A 102 -14.84 -15.93 8.09
CA ASN A 102 -15.05 -16.91 9.17
C ASN A 102 -15.25 -18.34 8.68
N GLY A 103 -15.63 -18.52 7.40
CA GLY A 103 -15.86 -19.82 6.78
C GLY A 103 -14.69 -20.24 5.90
N ASP A 104 -14.67 -19.73 4.67
CA ASP A 104 -13.74 -20.16 3.63
C ASP A 104 -12.27 -19.89 3.99
N ILE A 105 -11.95 -18.70 4.51
CA ILE A 105 -10.56 -18.35 4.85
C ILE A 105 -10.04 -19.19 6.03
N GLN A 106 -10.87 -19.46 7.04
CA GLN A 106 -10.49 -20.36 8.14
C GLN A 106 -10.37 -21.81 7.68
N GLU A 107 -11.22 -22.26 6.76
CA GLU A 107 -11.10 -23.60 6.17
C GLU A 107 -9.79 -23.74 5.38
N ILE A 108 -9.40 -22.72 4.60
CA ILE A 108 -8.11 -22.70 3.88
C ILE A 108 -6.95 -22.81 4.87
N LYS A 109 -6.98 -22.04 5.96
CA LYS A 109 -5.97 -22.11 7.02
C LYS A 109 -5.82 -23.53 7.55
N GLY A 110 -6.92 -24.16 7.96
CA GLY A 110 -6.89 -25.51 8.51
C GLY A 110 -6.40 -26.56 7.49
N LYS A 111 -6.75 -26.42 6.21
CA LYS A 111 -6.23 -27.28 5.15
C LYS A 111 -4.73 -27.05 4.91
N MET A 112 -4.25 -25.80 4.96
CA MET A 112 -2.82 -25.49 4.84
C MET A 112 -2.02 -26.04 6.01
N GLU A 113 -2.51 -25.91 7.24
CA GLU A 113 -1.90 -26.50 8.44
C GLU A 113 -1.83 -28.03 8.33
N HIS A 114 -2.89 -28.66 7.80
CA HIS A 114 -2.88 -30.09 7.53
C HIS A 114 -1.84 -30.47 6.47
N VAL A 115 -1.75 -29.73 5.35
CA VAL A 115 -0.73 -29.95 4.32
C VAL A 115 0.67 -29.79 4.89
N GLN A 116 0.92 -28.74 5.66
CA GLN A 116 2.19 -28.54 6.37
C GLN A 116 2.54 -29.76 7.21
N PHE A 117 1.63 -30.19 8.08
CA PHE A 117 1.83 -31.34 8.96
C PHE A 117 2.14 -32.61 8.17
N MET A 118 1.42 -32.89 7.08
CA MET A 118 1.64 -34.09 6.27
C MET A 118 2.99 -34.06 5.54
N LEU A 119 3.39 -32.91 5.01
CA LEU A 119 4.68 -32.75 4.33
C LEU A 119 5.88 -32.83 5.29
N GLU A 120 5.69 -32.47 6.56
CA GLU A 120 6.74 -32.58 7.60
C GLU A 120 6.81 -33.97 8.23
N SER A 121 5.67 -34.60 8.52
CA SER A 121 5.60 -35.86 9.26
C SER A 121 5.67 -37.11 8.38
N SER A 122 5.25 -37.00 7.11
CA SER A 122 5.20 -38.11 6.15
C SER A 122 5.63 -37.65 4.75
N PRO A 123 6.86 -37.10 4.59
CA PRO A 123 7.31 -36.53 3.32
C PRO A 123 7.35 -37.58 2.20
N GLY A 124 6.76 -37.25 1.06
CA GLY A 124 6.79 -38.08 -0.15
C GLY A 124 5.90 -39.33 -0.09
N THR A 125 4.97 -39.42 0.86
CA THR A 125 3.94 -40.47 0.89
C THR A 125 2.70 -40.06 0.08
N GLN A 126 1.85 -41.04 -0.25
CA GLN A 126 0.59 -40.80 -0.96
C GLN A 126 -0.33 -39.84 -0.18
N GLU A 127 -0.33 -39.93 1.15
CA GLU A 127 -1.15 -39.07 2.00
C GLU A 127 -0.68 -37.60 1.94
N SER A 128 0.63 -37.35 1.93
CA SER A 128 1.17 -35.99 1.78
C SER A 128 0.90 -35.40 0.39
N HIS A 129 1.01 -36.22 -0.64
CA HIS A 129 0.64 -35.92 -2.01
C HIS A 129 -0.85 -35.52 -2.12
N ASP A 130 -1.74 -36.38 -1.60
CA ASP A 130 -3.19 -36.20 -1.69
C ASP A 130 -3.65 -34.97 -0.91
N ALA A 131 -3.08 -34.73 0.28
CA ALA A 131 -3.35 -33.53 1.05
C ALA A 131 -2.99 -32.27 0.25
N TYR A 132 -1.80 -32.25 -0.37
CA TYR A 132 -1.34 -31.11 -1.15
C TYR A 132 -2.26 -30.83 -2.35
N MET A 133 -2.58 -31.85 -3.15
CA MET A 133 -3.44 -31.71 -4.33
C MET A 133 -4.90 -31.41 -3.98
N PHE A 134 -5.40 -31.92 -2.85
CA PHE A 134 -6.73 -31.59 -2.35
C PHE A 134 -6.85 -30.09 -2.06
N LEU A 135 -5.88 -29.51 -1.36
CA LEU A 135 -5.87 -28.06 -1.13
C LEU A 135 -5.64 -27.29 -2.44
N ALA A 136 -4.72 -27.74 -3.31
CA ALA A 136 -4.47 -27.09 -4.59
C ALA A 136 -5.76 -26.90 -5.41
N ARG A 137 -6.60 -27.93 -5.44
CA ARG A 137 -7.90 -27.92 -6.14
C ARG A 137 -8.98 -27.16 -5.36
N TYR A 138 -8.97 -27.21 -4.03
CA TYR A 138 -9.88 -26.43 -3.20
C TYR A 138 -9.67 -24.92 -3.38
N LEU A 139 -8.43 -24.48 -3.62
CA LEU A 139 -8.10 -23.08 -3.88
C LEU A 139 -8.66 -22.54 -5.21
N VAL A 140 -9.10 -23.40 -6.13
CA VAL A 140 -9.62 -22.96 -7.43
C VAL A 140 -10.86 -22.07 -7.25
N SER A 141 -10.83 -20.89 -7.87
CA SER A 141 -11.93 -19.91 -7.87
C SER A 141 -12.31 -19.33 -6.50
N ILE A 142 -11.49 -19.50 -5.45
CA ILE A 142 -11.73 -18.83 -4.16
C ILE A 142 -11.67 -17.31 -4.30
N ASP A 143 -10.81 -16.80 -5.19
CA ASP A 143 -10.68 -15.37 -5.51
C ASP A 143 -11.99 -14.76 -6.05
N GLU A 144 -12.83 -15.55 -6.74
CA GLU A 144 -14.13 -15.10 -7.25
C GLU A 144 -15.06 -14.58 -6.14
N LYS A 145 -14.92 -15.11 -4.92
CA LYS A 145 -15.71 -14.67 -3.75
C LYS A 145 -15.45 -13.20 -3.39
N PHE A 146 -14.29 -12.65 -3.73
CA PHE A 146 -13.92 -11.25 -3.48
C PHE A 146 -14.14 -10.32 -4.68
N LYS A 147 -14.83 -10.79 -5.73
CA LYS A 147 -15.25 -9.93 -6.86
C LYS A 147 -16.71 -10.11 -7.29
N SER A 148 -17.51 -10.75 -6.43
CA SER A 148 -18.92 -11.07 -6.69
C SER A 148 -19.92 -10.06 -6.08
N PHE A 149 -19.46 -8.86 -5.70
CA PHE A 149 -20.30 -7.80 -5.14
C PHE A 149 -20.64 -6.73 -6.19
N ASP A 150 -21.29 -5.66 -5.76
CA ASP A 150 -21.42 -4.46 -6.59
C ASP A 150 -20.04 -3.82 -6.86
N ASN A 151 -19.96 -3.00 -7.91
CA ASN A 151 -18.71 -2.39 -8.38
C ASN A 151 -17.95 -1.63 -7.29
N LYS A 152 -18.68 -0.93 -6.41
CA LYS A 152 -18.08 -0.11 -5.37
C LYS A 152 -17.50 -0.97 -4.26
N THR A 153 -18.24 -1.98 -3.80
CA THR A 153 -17.72 -2.94 -2.82
C THR A 153 -16.52 -3.68 -3.40
N ASN A 154 -16.62 -4.19 -4.63
CA ASN A 154 -15.51 -4.86 -5.33
C ASN A 154 -14.25 -3.99 -5.40
N TYR A 155 -14.40 -2.70 -5.64
CA TYR A 155 -13.28 -1.76 -5.57
C TYR A 155 -12.72 -1.64 -4.14
N GLN A 156 -13.56 -1.47 -3.13
CA GLN A 156 -13.15 -1.38 -1.72
C GLN A 156 -12.46 -2.64 -1.18
N ILE A 157 -12.78 -3.82 -1.74
CA ILE A 157 -12.18 -5.10 -1.33
C ILE A 157 -11.20 -5.66 -2.37
N LEU A 158 -10.80 -4.86 -3.36
CA LEU A 158 -9.71 -5.21 -4.29
C LEU A 158 -8.47 -5.78 -3.56
N PRO A 159 -8.03 -5.25 -2.41
CA PRO A 159 -6.91 -5.83 -1.67
C PRO A 159 -7.20 -7.25 -1.16
N MET A 160 -8.45 -7.61 -0.83
CA MET A 160 -8.78 -8.98 -0.43
C MET A 160 -8.69 -9.94 -1.62
N TYR A 161 -9.19 -9.51 -2.78
CA TYR A 161 -9.04 -10.25 -4.03
C TYR A 161 -7.57 -10.51 -4.34
N THR A 162 -6.73 -9.47 -4.31
CA THR A 162 -5.31 -9.63 -4.64
C THR A 162 -4.52 -10.39 -3.58
N ASN A 163 -4.90 -10.29 -2.31
CA ASN A 163 -4.33 -11.11 -1.25
C ASN A 163 -4.62 -12.61 -1.48
N THR A 164 -5.82 -12.96 -1.97
CA THR A 164 -6.16 -14.35 -2.33
C THR A 164 -5.36 -14.87 -3.52
N ILE A 165 -5.21 -14.10 -4.60
CA ILE A 165 -4.41 -14.57 -5.75
C ILE A 165 -2.91 -14.68 -5.39
N MET A 166 -2.43 -13.83 -4.48
CA MET A 166 -1.07 -13.94 -3.92
C MET A 166 -0.90 -15.11 -2.96
N LEU A 167 -1.97 -15.77 -2.50
CA LEU A 167 -1.89 -17.07 -1.82
C LEU A 167 -1.89 -18.21 -2.85
N GLN A 168 -2.82 -18.18 -3.80
CA GLN A 168 -3.06 -19.23 -4.79
C GLN A 168 -1.81 -19.47 -5.67
N ALA A 169 -1.24 -18.41 -6.25
CA ALA A 169 -0.15 -18.55 -7.22
C ALA A 169 1.14 -19.11 -6.60
N PRO A 170 1.67 -18.61 -5.45
CA PRO A 170 2.82 -19.22 -4.80
C PRO A 170 2.55 -20.65 -4.35
N TYR A 171 1.36 -20.94 -3.81
CA TYR A 171 1.02 -22.29 -3.37
C TYR A 171 1.13 -23.28 -4.54
N TRP A 172 0.49 -23.00 -5.68
CA TRP A 172 0.58 -23.85 -6.87
C TRP A 172 2.00 -23.90 -7.45
N LYS A 173 2.74 -22.78 -7.44
CA LYS A 173 4.11 -22.74 -7.96
C LYS A 173 5.06 -23.62 -7.15
N MET A 174 4.88 -23.69 -5.83
CA MET A 174 5.65 -24.60 -4.98
C MET A 174 5.46 -26.07 -5.40
N GLY A 175 4.26 -26.47 -5.78
CA GLY A 175 4.00 -27.83 -6.29
C GLY A 175 4.75 -28.12 -7.58
N ILE A 176 4.82 -27.14 -8.49
CA ILE A 176 5.55 -27.27 -9.75
C ILE A 176 7.06 -27.42 -9.49
N GLU A 177 7.63 -26.58 -8.64
CA GLU A 177 9.08 -26.56 -8.38
C GLU A 177 9.54 -27.72 -7.49
N ARG A 178 8.68 -28.18 -6.59
CA ARG A 178 8.97 -29.26 -5.63
C ARG A 178 8.26 -30.57 -5.98
N LYS A 179 7.96 -30.78 -7.27
CA LYS A 179 7.19 -31.95 -7.74
C LYS A 179 7.77 -33.27 -7.21
N ASP A 180 9.09 -33.40 -7.18
CA ASP A 180 9.76 -34.65 -6.81
C ASP A 180 9.76 -34.90 -5.29
N GLU A 181 9.71 -33.83 -4.50
CA GLU A 181 9.60 -33.88 -3.04
C GLU A 181 8.16 -34.23 -2.62
N ILE A 182 7.18 -33.65 -3.30
CA ILE A 182 5.74 -33.86 -3.05
C ILE A 182 5.20 -35.13 -3.76
N LYS A 183 5.96 -35.68 -4.71
CA LYS A 183 5.60 -36.83 -5.58
C LYS A 183 4.45 -36.54 -6.56
N LEU A 184 4.34 -35.30 -7.04
CA LEU A 184 3.35 -34.94 -8.06
C LEU A 184 3.69 -35.58 -9.41
N THR A 185 2.65 -36.01 -10.12
CA THR A 185 2.77 -36.48 -11.51
C THR A 185 2.95 -35.32 -12.48
N ASP A 186 3.46 -35.60 -13.69
CA ASP A 186 3.57 -34.58 -14.73
C ASP A 186 2.20 -34.02 -15.17
N ILE A 187 1.13 -34.83 -15.05
CA ILE A 187 -0.26 -34.38 -15.31
C ILE A 187 -0.66 -33.32 -14.29
N GLU A 188 -0.41 -33.56 -13.01
CA GLU A 188 -0.74 -32.61 -11.94
C GLU A 188 0.14 -31.36 -12.01
N VAL A 189 1.42 -31.50 -12.34
CA VAL A 189 2.27 -30.33 -12.60
C VAL A 189 1.73 -29.48 -13.75
N ASN A 190 1.21 -30.10 -14.81
CA ASN A 190 0.57 -29.37 -15.90
C ASN A 190 -0.75 -28.74 -15.47
N GLU A 191 -1.56 -29.42 -14.64
CA GLU A 191 -2.77 -28.84 -14.02
C GLU A 191 -2.43 -27.56 -13.23
N LEU A 192 -1.41 -27.59 -12.37
CA LEU A 192 -0.97 -26.42 -11.60
C LEU A 192 -0.48 -25.27 -12.50
N LYS A 193 0.24 -25.56 -13.58
CA LYS A 193 0.65 -24.54 -14.57
C LYS A 193 -0.55 -23.90 -15.25
N GLU A 194 -1.56 -24.69 -15.63
CA GLU A 194 -2.79 -24.18 -16.21
C GLU A 194 -3.57 -23.31 -15.22
N LEU A 195 -3.63 -23.70 -13.95
CA LEU A 195 -4.28 -22.91 -12.90
C LEU A 195 -3.61 -21.53 -12.75
N ILE A 196 -2.28 -21.47 -12.67
CA ILE A 196 -1.55 -20.19 -12.59
C ILE A 196 -1.79 -19.36 -13.85
N GLY A 197 -1.75 -19.96 -15.05
CA GLY A 197 -1.99 -19.24 -16.31
C GLY A 197 -3.40 -18.65 -16.42
N LYS A 198 -4.42 -19.40 -16.02
CA LYS A 198 -5.82 -18.94 -15.97
C LYS A 198 -6.00 -17.83 -14.93
N LEU A 199 -5.45 -18.01 -13.73
CA LEU A 199 -5.50 -17.03 -12.65
C LEU A 199 -4.86 -15.71 -13.08
N SER A 200 -3.64 -15.76 -13.65
CA SER A 200 -2.92 -14.59 -14.14
C SER A 200 -3.73 -13.82 -15.20
N THR A 201 -4.27 -14.52 -16.20
CA THR A 201 -5.09 -13.90 -17.26
C THR A 201 -6.38 -13.27 -16.70
N SER A 202 -7.06 -13.97 -15.79
CA SER A 202 -8.31 -13.50 -15.17
C SER A 202 -8.07 -12.29 -14.25
N ALA A 203 -7.01 -12.34 -13.45
CA ALA A 203 -6.61 -11.27 -12.55
C ALA A 203 -6.20 -10.02 -13.33
N ASP A 204 -5.39 -10.18 -14.39
CA ASP A 204 -4.96 -9.08 -15.25
C ASP A 204 -6.18 -8.34 -15.81
N LYS A 205 -7.12 -9.08 -16.39
CA LYS A 205 -8.37 -8.51 -16.90
C LYS A 205 -9.15 -7.79 -15.81
N TYR A 206 -9.42 -8.46 -14.69
CA TYR A 206 -10.27 -7.92 -13.64
C TYR A 206 -9.71 -6.63 -13.02
N ILE A 207 -8.41 -6.62 -12.72
CA ILE A 207 -7.74 -5.48 -12.07
C ILE A 207 -7.72 -4.27 -13.01
N HIS A 208 -7.43 -4.48 -14.30
CA HIS A 208 -7.50 -3.40 -15.29
C HIS A 208 -8.92 -2.90 -15.51
N ASP A 209 -9.92 -3.79 -15.52
CA ASP A 209 -11.33 -3.43 -15.65
C ASP A 209 -11.80 -2.58 -14.44
N VAL A 210 -11.37 -2.95 -13.20
CA VAL A 210 -11.62 -2.15 -11.99
C VAL A 210 -10.94 -0.79 -12.09
N TYR A 211 -9.64 -0.74 -12.41
CA TYR A 211 -8.90 0.52 -12.50
C TYR A 211 -9.50 1.47 -13.53
N THR A 212 -9.80 0.98 -14.74
CA THR A 212 -10.41 1.77 -15.81
C THR A 212 -11.76 2.33 -15.38
N ARG A 213 -12.62 1.49 -14.81
CA ARG A 213 -13.96 1.89 -14.35
C ARG A 213 -13.91 2.99 -13.29
N GLU A 214 -13.07 2.82 -12.27
CA GLU A 214 -12.98 3.80 -11.19
C GLU A 214 -12.30 5.10 -11.64
N TYR A 215 -11.32 5.01 -12.55
CA TYR A 215 -10.68 6.17 -13.15
C TYR A 215 -11.68 6.98 -13.99
N ASP A 216 -12.43 6.32 -14.87
CA ASP A 216 -13.47 6.95 -15.68
C ASP A 216 -14.57 7.54 -14.80
N ASN A 217 -14.97 6.84 -13.74
CA ASN A 217 -15.95 7.36 -12.79
C ASN A 217 -15.42 8.64 -12.11
N ALA A 218 -14.17 8.65 -11.65
CA ALA A 218 -13.54 9.83 -11.08
C ALA A 218 -13.44 10.98 -12.10
N MET A 219 -13.08 10.71 -13.35
CA MET A 219 -13.03 11.71 -14.42
C MET A 219 -14.40 12.32 -14.70
N ASN A 220 -15.45 11.50 -14.76
CA ASN A 220 -16.78 11.93 -15.23
C ASN A 220 -17.66 12.54 -14.12
N THR A 221 -17.42 12.21 -12.86
CA THR A 221 -18.26 12.65 -11.74
C THR A 221 -17.63 13.73 -10.85
N SER A 222 -16.32 13.98 -11.01
CA SER A 222 -15.64 14.97 -10.20
C SER A 222 -15.90 16.41 -10.66
N THR A 223 -15.90 17.32 -9.69
CA THR A 223 -15.82 18.76 -9.91
C THR A 223 -14.36 19.21 -10.03
N ALA A 224 -14.13 20.42 -10.51
CA ALA A 224 -12.79 21.02 -10.54
C ALA A 224 -12.08 21.08 -9.17
N ALA A 225 -12.83 21.04 -8.06
CA ALA A 225 -12.33 21.15 -6.70
C ALA A 225 -11.87 19.81 -6.09
N ASN A 226 -12.37 18.67 -6.57
CA ASN A 226 -12.05 17.34 -6.01
C ASN A 226 -11.43 16.36 -7.00
N ILE A 227 -11.44 16.67 -8.30
CA ILE A 227 -10.88 15.80 -9.34
C ILE A 227 -9.43 15.38 -9.07
N THR A 228 -8.59 16.29 -8.56
CA THR A 228 -7.17 16.00 -8.27
C THR A 228 -7.04 14.83 -7.30
N ASN A 229 -7.69 14.93 -6.13
CA ASN A 229 -7.59 13.90 -5.11
C ASN A 229 -8.40 12.65 -5.47
N ASN A 230 -9.52 12.76 -6.20
CA ASN A 230 -10.26 11.59 -6.66
C ASN A 230 -9.42 10.74 -7.62
N LEU A 231 -8.75 11.36 -8.61
CA LEU A 231 -7.88 10.63 -9.54
C LEU A 231 -6.64 10.04 -8.85
N LEU A 232 -5.97 10.82 -8.01
CA LEU A 232 -4.81 10.34 -7.26
C LEU A 232 -5.18 9.23 -6.27
N SER A 233 -6.39 9.27 -5.69
CA SER A 233 -6.89 8.21 -4.81
C SER A 233 -7.13 6.92 -5.58
N VAL A 234 -7.77 6.98 -6.75
CA VAL A 234 -7.97 5.79 -7.60
C VAL A 234 -6.64 5.21 -8.04
N ARG A 235 -5.72 6.06 -8.51
CA ARG A 235 -4.38 5.63 -8.90
C ARG A 235 -3.64 5.00 -7.74
N GLY A 236 -3.52 5.70 -6.62
CA GLY A 236 -2.85 5.21 -5.41
C GLY A 236 -3.38 3.84 -4.99
N TYR A 237 -4.69 3.71 -4.90
CA TYR A 237 -5.34 2.49 -4.44
C TYR A 237 -5.20 1.31 -5.44
N CYS A 238 -5.51 1.51 -6.72
CA CYS A 238 -5.43 0.45 -7.73
C CYS A 238 -3.98 0.06 -8.09
N LEU A 239 -3.05 1.02 -8.08
CA LEU A 239 -1.63 0.73 -8.31
C LEU A 239 -1.08 -0.11 -7.15
N LEU A 240 -1.31 0.33 -5.91
CA LEU A 240 -0.80 -0.34 -4.71
C LEU A 240 -1.43 -1.71 -4.49
N HIS A 241 -2.76 -1.83 -4.60
CA HIS A 241 -3.47 -3.06 -4.26
C HIS A 241 -3.83 -3.95 -5.44
N GLY A 242 -3.61 -3.49 -6.67
CA GLY A 242 -3.92 -4.20 -7.90
C GLY A 242 -2.70 -4.46 -8.75
N LEU A 243 -2.18 -3.42 -9.42
CA LEU A 243 -1.14 -3.55 -10.43
C LEU A 243 0.19 -4.04 -9.87
N GLU A 244 0.58 -3.62 -8.67
CA GLU A 244 1.77 -4.15 -7.99
C GLU A 244 1.65 -5.65 -7.70
N CYS A 245 0.45 -6.11 -7.33
CA CYS A 245 0.16 -7.54 -7.13
C CYS A 245 0.22 -8.30 -8.47
N LEU A 246 -0.21 -7.71 -9.58
CA LEU A 246 -0.08 -8.34 -10.91
C LEU A 246 1.37 -8.57 -11.30
N GLU A 247 2.28 -7.65 -10.98
CA GLU A 247 3.71 -7.89 -11.23
C GLU A 247 4.24 -9.12 -10.48
N VAL A 248 3.80 -9.31 -9.23
CA VAL A 248 4.11 -10.50 -8.42
C VAL A 248 3.57 -11.77 -9.09
N ILE A 249 2.30 -11.78 -9.51
CA ILE A 249 1.68 -12.96 -10.16
C ILE A 249 2.35 -13.27 -11.51
N ASN A 250 2.61 -12.25 -12.31
CA ASN A 250 3.32 -12.38 -13.58
C ASN A 250 4.75 -12.92 -13.38
N HIS A 251 5.43 -12.50 -12.31
CA HIS A 251 6.73 -13.04 -11.96
C HIS A 251 6.67 -14.52 -11.59
N ILE A 252 5.75 -14.91 -10.71
CA ILE A 252 5.54 -16.32 -10.29
C ILE A 252 5.23 -17.22 -11.50
N GLN A 253 4.41 -16.74 -12.43
CA GLN A 253 4.06 -17.50 -13.63
C GLN A 253 5.29 -17.81 -14.48
N ASN A 254 6.18 -16.84 -14.67
CA ASN A 254 7.24 -16.90 -15.68
C ASN A 254 8.62 -17.28 -15.14
N ASN A 255 8.86 -17.12 -13.84
CA ASN A 255 10.18 -17.27 -13.21
C ASN A 255 10.14 -18.27 -12.05
N SER A 256 11.31 -18.59 -11.48
CA SER A 256 11.36 -19.43 -10.29
C SER A 256 11.01 -18.65 -9.01
N LEU A 257 10.47 -19.32 -7.98
CA LEU A 257 10.27 -18.71 -6.65
C LEU A 257 11.59 -18.31 -5.97
N GLU A 258 12.73 -18.86 -6.39
CA GLU A 258 14.06 -18.44 -5.89
C GLU A 258 14.53 -17.12 -6.52
N GLN A 259 13.99 -16.75 -7.67
CA GLN A 259 14.44 -15.59 -8.42
C GLN A 259 13.78 -14.33 -7.86
N SER A 260 14.59 -13.35 -7.47
CA SER A 260 14.10 -12.01 -7.14
C SER A 260 13.74 -11.21 -8.39
N PHE A 261 12.93 -10.16 -8.21
CA PHE A 261 12.65 -9.21 -9.28
C PHE A 261 12.55 -7.78 -8.76
N TYR A 262 12.68 -6.82 -9.67
CA TYR A 262 12.52 -5.40 -9.35
C TYR A 262 11.11 -4.95 -9.78
N PRO A 263 10.22 -4.61 -8.82
CA PRO A 263 8.90 -4.10 -9.14
C PRO A 263 9.01 -2.75 -9.88
N LYS A 264 8.03 -2.46 -10.73
CA LYS A 264 7.97 -1.26 -11.57
C LYS A 264 6.72 -0.43 -11.32
N THR A 265 5.81 -0.89 -10.46
CA THR A 265 4.63 -0.10 -10.14
C THR A 265 5.00 1.03 -9.19
N ILE A 266 4.64 2.26 -9.56
CA ILE A 266 4.70 3.45 -8.69
C ILE A 266 3.29 3.78 -8.28
N SER A 267 3.01 3.86 -6.98
CA SER A 267 1.72 4.32 -6.46
C SER A 267 1.82 5.77 -5.98
N TYR A 268 0.68 6.44 -5.77
CA TYR A 268 0.63 7.87 -5.48
C TYR A 268 -0.22 8.17 -4.26
N SER A 269 0.15 9.20 -3.52
CA SER A 269 -0.71 9.76 -2.49
C SER A 269 -1.66 10.81 -3.05
N THR A 270 -2.75 11.07 -2.32
CA THR A 270 -3.52 12.30 -2.53
C THR A 270 -2.75 13.55 -2.05
N VAL A 271 -3.14 14.72 -2.56
CA VAL A 271 -2.58 16.01 -2.14
C VAL A 271 -3.09 16.35 -0.75
N PHE A 272 -2.17 16.69 0.17
CA PHE A 272 -2.51 17.28 1.45
C PHE A 272 -2.76 18.77 1.31
N ASP A 273 -3.76 19.23 2.06
CA ASP A 273 -4.23 20.61 2.12
C ASP A 273 -4.85 21.08 0.79
N ARG A 274 -4.24 22.05 0.09
CA ARG A 274 -4.90 22.74 -1.03
C ARG A 274 -4.50 22.18 -2.39
N GLN A 275 -5.50 21.70 -3.14
CA GLN A 275 -5.37 21.34 -4.54
C GLN A 275 -5.32 22.61 -5.41
N THR A 276 -4.28 22.78 -6.22
CA THR A 276 -4.09 23.92 -7.12
C THR A 276 -4.18 23.51 -8.60
N ASN A 277 -4.04 24.47 -9.51
CA ASN A 277 -4.03 24.18 -10.94
C ASN A 277 -2.83 23.30 -11.32
N LYS A 278 -1.65 23.52 -10.73
CA LYS A 278 -0.48 22.66 -10.96
C LYS A 278 -0.71 21.22 -10.51
N THR A 279 -1.23 21.01 -9.30
CA THR A 279 -1.53 19.64 -8.85
C THR A 279 -2.63 18.99 -9.69
N ARG A 280 -3.61 19.77 -10.16
CA ARG A 280 -4.66 19.27 -11.06
C ARG A 280 -4.09 18.80 -12.39
N VAL A 281 -3.20 19.57 -13.02
CA VAL A 281 -2.52 19.16 -14.25
C VAL A 281 -1.72 17.88 -14.02
N GLN A 282 -1.03 17.77 -12.88
CA GLN A 282 -0.30 16.55 -12.54
C GLN A 282 -1.23 15.34 -12.40
N ALA A 283 -2.38 15.49 -11.75
CA ALA A 283 -3.36 14.41 -11.60
C ALA A 283 -4.06 14.03 -12.91
N LEU A 284 -4.24 14.97 -13.84
CA LEU A 284 -4.82 14.73 -15.17
C LEU A 284 -3.83 14.18 -16.19
N THR A 285 -2.52 14.22 -15.89
CA THR A 285 -1.51 13.59 -16.74
C THR A 285 -1.65 12.08 -16.64
N GLU A 286 -1.66 11.38 -17.77
CA GLU A 286 -1.72 9.91 -17.77
C GLU A 286 -0.49 9.30 -17.10
N ASP A 287 -0.66 8.13 -16.47
CA ASP A 287 0.39 7.54 -15.64
C ASP A 287 1.68 7.26 -16.43
N ASP A 288 1.57 6.80 -17.67
CA ASP A 288 2.69 6.55 -18.58
C ASP A 288 3.39 7.83 -19.07
N GLN A 289 2.72 8.98 -18.93
CA GLN A 289 3.22 10.30 -19.29
C GLN A 289 3.73 11.10 -18.08
N MET A 290 3.50 10.64 -16.86
CA MET A 290 4.05 11.29 -15.67
C MET A 290 5.58 11.19 -15.63
N GLN A 291 6.22 12.27 -15.20
CA GLN A 291 7.67 12.40 -15.17
C GLN A 291 8.16 12.87 -13.80
N GLU A 292 9.49 12.91 -13.67
CA GLU A 292 10.15 13.50 -12.52
C GLU A 292 9.70 14.96 -12.33
N PRO A 293 9.58 15.43 -11.08
CA PRO A 293 9.98 14.77 -9.84
C PRO A 293 8.88 13.91 -9.17
N PHE A 294 7.68 13.81 -9.75
CA PHE A 294 6.59 13.05 -9.13
C PHE A 294 6.68 11.56 -9.42
N LYS A 295 6.89 11.17 -10.68
CA LYS A 295 7.19 9.78 -11.07
C LYS A 295 8.68 9.67 -11.42
N PRO A 296 9.50 8.94 -10.64
CA PRO A 296 10.92 8.81 -10.94
C PRO A 296 11.15 8.16 -12.32
N ALA A 297 12.20 8.56 -13.03
CA ALA A 297 12.52 7.97 -14.33
C ALA A 297 13.05 6.55 -14.16
N LEU A 298 12.65 5.63 -15.05
CA LEU A 298 13.21 4.29 -15.11
C LEU A 298 14.50 4.31 -15.96
N ILE A 299 15.66 4.15 -15.32
CA ILE A 299 16.98 4.19 -15.94
C ILE A 299 17.65 2.83 -15.77
N ASN A 300 18.02 2.18 -16.88
CA ASN A 300 18.66 0.85 -16.87
C ASN A 300 17.88 -0.19 -16.05
N GLY A 301 16.55 -0.14 -16.09
CA GLY A 301 15.68 -1.08 -15.39
C GLY A 301 15.43 -0.80 -13.91
N LYS A 302 15.98 0.28 -13.33
CA LYS A 302 15.70 0.72 -11.95
C LYS A 302 15.25 2.17 -11.90
N TYR A 303 14.48 2.53 -10.87
CA TYR A 303 14.05 3.91 -10.70
C TYR A 303 15.19 4.80 -10.23
N ASN A 304 15.28 5.97 -10.85
CA ASN A 304 16.21 7.01 -10.48
C ASN A 304 15.90 7.47 -9.04
N LYS A 305 16.86 7.26 -8.12
CA LYS A 305 16.65 7.54 -6.69
C LYS A 305 16.87 9.02 -6.39
N ILE A 306 16.11 9.56 -5.44
CA ILE A 306 16.39 10.89 -4.88
C ILE A 306 17.77 10.83 -4.21
N LYS A 307 18.65 11.76 -4.59
CA LYS A 307 20.00 11.93 -4.06
C LYS A 307 20.04 13.00 -2.99
N SER A 308 19.33 14.11 -3.19
CA SER A 308 19.27 15.20 -2.21
C SER A 308 18.02 16.06 -2.31
N LEU A 309 17.73 16.74 -1.20
CA LEU A 309 16.65 17.72 -1.08
C LEU A 309 17.23 19.05 -0.63
N ILE A 310 16.77 20.13 -1.24
CA ILE A 310 16.96 21.51 -0.75
C ILE A 310 15.58 22.10 -0.51
N GLY A 311 15.25 22.42 0.72
CA GLY A 311 14.00 23.08 1.09
C GLY A 311 14.16 24.59 1.16
N TYR A 312 13.22 25.32 0.59
CA TYR A 312 13.16 26.78 0.59
C TYR A 312 12.14 27.25 1.63
N VAL A 313 12.58 28.08 2.59
CA VAL A 313 11.73 28.62 3.65
C VAL A 313 11.11 29.94 3.19
N GLN A 314 9.78 30.03 3.26
CA GLN A 314 9.03 31.27 3.00
C GLN A 314 8.63 31.90 4.33
N ARG A 315 9.00 33.17 4.56
CA ARG A 315 8.63 33.91 5.78
C ARG A 315 7.29 34.61 5.56
N ILE A 316 6.26 34.23 6.31
CA ILE A 316 4.96 34.92 6.35
C ILE A 316 4.79 35.54 7.73
N GLY A 317 4.81 36.88 7.82
CA GLY A 317 4.78 37.57 9.12
C GLY A 317 5.91 37.13 10.06
N ASN A 318 7.11 36.91 9.50
CA ASN A 318 8.30 36.31 10.15
C ASN A 318 8.21 34.83 10.55
N ALA A 319 7.04 34.18 10.42
CA ALA A 319 6.91 32.74 10.66
C ALA A 319 7.50 31.95 9.48
N PRO A 320 8.47 31.03 9.71
CA PRO A 320 8.98 30.15 8.66
C PRO A 320 7.93 29.14 8.21
N ARG A 321 7.63 29.13 6.92
CA ARG A 321 6.72 28.19 6.25
C ARG A 321 7.45 27.43 5.15
N VAL A 322 6.82 26.39 4.63
CA VAL A 322 7.30 25.70 3.43
C VAL A 322 7.05 26.59 2.21
N GLY A 323 8.11 27.04 1.54
CA GLY A 323 8.00 27.80 0.28
C GLY A 323 8.11 26.91 -0.94
N GLY A 324 9.12 26.04 -0.97
CA GLY A 324 9.39 25.15 -2.08
C GLY A 324 10.40 24.07 -1.73
N ILE A 325 10.64 23.15 -2.66
CA ILE A 325 11.65 22.10 -2.55
C ILE A 325 12.33 21.88 -3.89
N LYS A 326 13.65 21.72 -3.90
CA LYS A 326 14.41 21.21 -5.02
C LYS A 326 14.78 19.76 -4.73
N VAL A 327 14.42 18.87 -5.66
CA VAL A 327 14.76 17.45 -5.63
C VAL A 327 15.87 17.22 -6.65
N THR A 328 16.97 16.61 -6.22
CA THR A 328 18.05 16.16 -7.11
C THR A 328 18.08 14.65 -7.10
N PHE A 329 18.09 14.03 -8.27
CA PHE A 329 18.15 12.58 -8.42
C PHE A 329 19.59 12.08 -8.65
N ALA A 330 19.78 10.76 -8.61
CA ALA A 330 21.09 10.11 -8.72
C ALA A 330 21.80 10.38 -10.06
N ASN A 331 21.05 10.60 -11.14
CA ASN A 331 21.57 11.02 -12.45
C ASN A 331 21.88 12.53 -12.54
N ASP A 332 21.87 13.25 -11.41
CA ASP A 332 22.05 14.70 -11.29
C ASP A 332 20.95 15.55 -11.95
N ALA A 333 19.87 14.95 -12.47
CA ALA A 333 18.68 15.68 -12.85
C ALA A 333 18.07 16.35 -11.61
N SER A 334 17.67 17.62 -11.76
CA SER A 334 17.16 18.39 -10.62
C SER A 334 15.93 19.19 -11.00
N TYR A 335 14.96 19.20 -10.09
CA TYR A 335 13.64 19.79 -10.29
C TYR A 335 13.29 20.67 -9.11
N THR A 336 12.94 21.93 -9.39
CA THR A 336 12.51 22.88 -8.36
C THR A 336 11.00 23.01 -8.39
N LEU A 337 10.39 22.73 -7.23
CA LEU A 337 8.97 22.80 -6.97
C LEU A 337 8.68 23.93 -5.99
N GLY A 338 7.61 24.68 -6.22
CA GLY A 338 7.21 25.79 -5.37
C GLY A 338 8.07 27.05 -5.50
N THR A 339 8.16 27.82 -4.42
CA THR A 339 8.81 29.14 -4.37
C THR A 339 10.25 29.02 -3.93
N VAL A 340 11.17 29.62 -4.69
CA VAL A 340 12.59 29.70 -4.35
C VAL A 340 12.84 30.93 -3.48
N THR A 341 13.51 30.73 -2.35
CA THR A 341 13.90 31.80 -1.42
C THR A 341 15.38 31.70 -1.08
N SER A 342 15.92 32.72 -0.40
CA SER A 342 17.32 32.71 0.05
C SER A 342 17.55 31.89 1.34
N GLU A 343 16.51 31.68 2.14
CA GLU A 343 16.60 30.88 3.36
C GLU A 343 16.35 29.41 3.01
N VAL A 344 17.39 28.59 3.15
CA VAL A 344 17.37 27.18 2.72
C VAL A 344 17.89 26.23 3.78
N ASN A 345 17.31 25.04 3.80
CA ASN A 345 17.87 23.86 4.46
C ASN A 345 18.14 22.79 3.41
N SER A 346 19.11 21.90 3.64
CA SER A 346 19.38 20.80 2.70
C SER A 346 19.74 19.51 3.40
N ILE A 347 19.54 18.39 2.69
CA ILE A 347 19.97 17.06 3.12
C ILE A 347 20.40 16.23 1.90
N GLU A 348 21.56 15.58 2.02
CA GLU A 348 22.01 14.52 1.11
C GLU A 348 21.55 13.17 1.66
N LEU A 349 20.96 12.33 0.82
CA LEU A 349 20.38 11.07 1.25
C LEU A 349 21.44 9.97 1.44
N ASN A 350 22.59 10.04 0.76
CA ASN A 350 23.71 9.08 0.91
C ASN A 350 23.24 7.60 0.87
N ASP A 351 22.55 7.21 -0.20
CA ASP A 351 21.93 5.91 -0.42
C ASP A 351 20.75 5.53 0.51
N SER A 352 20.46 6.34 1.55
CA SER A 352 19.22 6.21 2.30
C SER A 352 18.01 6.60 1.44
N VAL A 353 16.84 6.05 1.76
CA VAL A 353 15.56 6.46 1.17
C VAL A 353 14.71 7.21 2.18
N ILE A 354 13.72 7.97 1.70
CA ILE A 354 12.73 8.64 2.55
C ILE A 354 11.67 7.62 2.94
N THR A 355 11.53 7.31 4.22
CA THR A 355 10.55 6.33 4.74
C THR A 355 9.23 6.97 5.12
N SER A 356 9.25 8.24 5.53
CA SER A 356 8.02 8.99 5.76
C SER A 356 8.17 10.49 5.55
N LEU A 357 7.05 11.12 5.23
CA LEU A 357 6.88 12.56 5.25
C LEU A 357 5.67 12.90 6.13
N GLU A 358 5.89 13.68 7.16
CA GLU A 358 4.84 14.24 8.00
C GLU A 358 4.63 15.72 7.64
N VAL A 359 3.38 16.14 7.47
CA VAL A 359 3.02 17.49 7.04
C VAL A 359 1.95 18.08 7.94
N TRP A 360 2.07 19.38 8.21
CA TRP A 360 1.08 20.19 8.92
C TRP A 360 0.68 21.39 8.08
N GLY A 361 -0.58 21.81 8.16
CA GLY A 361 -1.07 22.93 7.37
C GLY A 361 -2.54 23.24 7.58
N ASN A 362 -2.96 24.45 7.20
CA ASN A 362 -4.38 24.85 7.18
C ASN A 362 -4.63 25.81 6.02
N GLY A 363 -5.01 25.27 4.87
CA GLY A 363 -5.12 25.99 3.59
C GLY A 363 -3.76 26.21 2.89
N ALA A 364 -2.67 25.77 3.50
CA ALA A 364 -1.28 25.90 3.08
C ALA A 364 -0.34 25.09 4.00
N ILE A 365 0.83 24.71 3.50
CA ILE A 365 1.79 23.86 4.22
C ILE A 365 2.66 24.69 5.17
N ASP A 366 2.58 24.38 6.46
CA ASP A 366 3.33 25.01 7.54
C ASP A 366 4.69 24.34 7.76
N GLU A 367 4.66 23.02 7.88
CA GLU A 367 5.82 22.18 8.15
C GLU A 367 5.79 20.94 7.26
N ALA A 368 6.96 20.56 6.73
CA ALA A 368 7.22 19.29 6.09
C ALA A 368 8.43 18.64 6.77
N PHE A 369 8.22 17.44 7.30
CA PHE A 369 9.18 16.71 8.11
C PHE A 369 9.44 15.33 7.52
N PHE A 370 10.63 15.15 6.95
CA PHE A 370 11.06 13.95 6.27
C PHE A 370 11.88 13.09 7.24
N THR A 371 11.62 11.80 7.26
CA THR A 371 12.43 10.80 7.96
C THR A 371 13.08 9.87 6.93
N LEU A 372 14.38 9.66 7.06
CA LEU A 372 15.15 8.74 6.22
C LEU A 372 15.24 7.36 6.87
N SER A 373 15.49 6.34 6.04
CA SER A 373 15.71 4.94 6.46
C SER A 373 16.86 4.73 7.45
N ASP A 374 17.80 5.68 7.56
CA ASP A 374 18.90 5.65 8.53
C ASP A 374 18.62 6.46 9.81
N GLY A 375 17.38 6.93 9.99
CA GLY A 375 16.93 7.69 11.15
C GLY A 375 17.24 9.18 11.09
N ARG A 376 18.00 9.67 10.09
CA ARG A 376 18.19 11.12 9.90
C ARG A 376 16.86 11.77 9.53
N GLN A 377 16.76 13.05 9.90
CA GLN A 377 15.54 13.83 9.74
C GLN A 377 15.84 15.14 9.01
N PHE A 378 14.92 15.56 8.17
CA PHE A 378 14.98 16.83 7.45
C PHE A 378 13.69 17.61 7.66
N ARG A 379 13.79 18.84 8.15
CA ARG A 379 12.65 19.68 8.49
C ARG A 379 12.66 20.96 7.67
N LEU A 380 11.50 21.32 7.15
CA LEU A 380 11.24 22.54 6.41
C LEU A 380 10.01 23.24 6.98
N GLY A 381 10.12 24.54 7.25
CA GLY A 381 9.07 25.30 7.94
C GLY A 381 8.97 24.98 9.43
N GLN A 382 7.84 25.32 10.04
CA GLN A 382 7.57 25.09 11.46
C GLN A 382 6.07 24.83 11.66
N ARG A 383 5.73 24.01 12.67
CA ARG A 383 4.34 23.68 12.99
C ARG A 383 3.60 24.86 13.59
N TYR A 384 2.45 25.20 12.99
CA TYR A 384 1.50 26.17 13.57
C TYR A 384 0.06 25.66 13.52
N ALA A 385 -0.32 24.92 12.48
CA ALA A 385 -1.59 24.22 12.40
C ALA A 385 -1.57 22.86 13.14
N SER A 386 -2.76 22.42 13.57
CA SER A 386 -3.00 21.08 14.12
C SER A 386 -3.35 20.05 13.04
N ASN A 387 -3.94 20.47 11.93
CA ASN A 387 -4.26 19.59 10.81
C ASN A 387 -2.97 19.00 10.23
N TYR A 388 -2.99 17.69 10.02
CA TYR A 388 -1.83 16.83 9.93
C TYR A 388 -2.07 15.67 8.98
N ARG A 389 -1.00 15.25 8.29
CA ARG A 389 -0.97 13.96 7.59
C ARG A 389 0.42 13.35 7.64
N LYS A 390 0.46 12.03 7.78
CA LYS A 390 1.66 11.22 7.53
C LYS A 390 1.52 10.49 6.19
N TYR A 391 2.54 10.64 5.35
CA TYR A 391 2.77 9.84 4.17
C TYR A 391 3.77 8.74 4.52
N ALA A 392 3.29 7.50 4.57
CA ALA A 392 4.09 6.31 4.78
C ALA A 392 3.27 5.10 4.34
N VAL A 393 3.92 4.13 3.70
CA VAL A 393 3.32 2.85 3.33
C VAL A 393 4.31 1.75 3.71
N ASP A 394 3.83 0.68 4.33
CA ASP A 394 4.67 -0.41 4.81
C ASP A 394 5.44 -1.06 3.64
N ASN A 395 6.72 -1.35 3.85
CA ASN A 395 7.68 -1.86 2.85
C ASN A 395 7.84 -1.02 1.57
N HIS A 396 7.41 0.25 1.61
CA HIS A 396 7.63 1.21 0.54
C HIS A 396 8.50 2.36 1.01
N TYR A 397 9.07 3.08 0.05
CA TYR A 397 9.73 4.36 0.28
C TYR A 397 9.13 5.44 -0.61
N ILE A 398 9.24 6.69 -0.18
CA ILE A 398 8.87 7.85 -0.98
C ILE A 398 9.91 8.03 -2.09
N SER A 399 9.49 7.76 -3.32
CA SER A 399 10.34 7.72 -4.50
C SER A 399 10.29 9.00 -5.34
N GLY A 400 9.23 9.80 -5.16
CA GLY A 400 9.03 11.09 -5.82
C GLY A 400 8.15 12.02 -4.98
N LEU A 401 8.20 13.30 -5.33
CA LEU A 401 7.55 14.39 -4.60
C LEU A 401 6.92 15.37 -5.59
N TYR A 402 5.76 15.92 -5.23
CA TYR A 402 5.16 17.03 -5.95
C TYR A 402 4.64 18.07 -4.96
N LEU A 403 5.03 19.33 -5.19
CA LEU A 403 4.67 20.45 -4.32
C LEU A 403 4.29 21.64 -5.20
N ALA A 404 3.22 22.32 -4.82
CA ALA A 404 2.71 23.46 -5.56
C ALA A 404 2.57 24.69 -4.66
N SER A 405 2.97 25.87 -5.16
CA SER A 405 2.84 27.18 -4.50
C SER A 405 2.21 28.23 -5.43
N ASP A 406 1.44 27.78 -6.43
CA ASP A 406 0.82 28.60 -7.48
C ASP A 406 -0.46 29.32 -7.06
N GLU A 407 -0.79 29.32 -5.77
CA GLU A 407 -1.93 30.04 -5.22
C GLU A 407 -1.51 31.46 -4.78
N PRO A 408 -1.90 32.54 -5.49
CA PRO A 408 -1.39 33.88 -5.24
C PRO A 408 -1.70 34.40 -3.83
N SER A 409 -2.80 33.95 -3.24
CA SER A 409 -3.23 34.35 -1.89
C SER A 409 -2.28 33.88 -0.78
N LEU A 410 -1.36 32.95 -1.06
CA LEU A 410 -0.42 32.37 -0.09
C LEU A 410 0.96 33.05 -0.08
N ALA A 411 1.17 34.10 -0.88
CA ALA A 411 2.41 34.88 -0.91
C ALA A 411 3.68 34.02 -1.01
N GLY A 412 3.63 32.95 -1.82
CA GLY A 412 4.74 32.04 -2.05
C GLY A 412 4.84 30.86 -1.08
N GLN A 413 3.99 30.75 -0.07
CA GLN A 413 3.88 29.52 0.73
C GLN A 413 3.31 28.37 -0.13
N ALA A 414 3.82 27.16 0.09
CA ALA A 414 3.31 25.97 -0.57
C ALA A 414 1.85 25.72 -0.18
N ALA A 415 1.01 25.50 -1.19
CA ALA A 415 -0.41 25.26 -1.05
C ALA A 415 -0.72 23.80 -0.72
N GLY A 416 -0.02 22.88 -1.39
CA GLY A 416 -0.25 21.45 -1.28
C GLY A 416 0.99 20.63 -1.64
N ILE A 417 1.02 19.40 -1.14
CA ILE A 417 2.11 18.44 -1.33
C ILE A 417 1.53 17.04 -1.52
N ALA A 418 2.18 16.23 -2.35
CA ALA A 418 1.89 14.82 -2.57
C ALA A 418 3.21 14.06 -2.79
N VAL A 419 3.15 12.74 -2.62
CA VAL A 419 4.30 11.84 -2.79
C VAL A 419 3.94 10.67 -3.69
N SER A 420 4.95 10.03 -4.25
CA SER A 420 4.81 8.72 -4.90
C SER A 420 5.63 7.67 -4.15
N TYR A 421 5.11 6.45 -4.11
CA TYR A 421 5.70 5.33 -3.39
C TYR A 421 6.24 4.31 -4.38
N HIS A 422 7.36 3.69 -4.01
CA HIS A 422 7.91 2.54 -4.70
C HIS A 422 8.26 1.47 -3.67
N MET A 423 8.05 0.22 -4.02
CA MET A 423 8.33 -0.89 -3.14
C MET A 423 9.85 -1.07 -2.92
N ILE A 424 10.26 -1.42 -1.71
CA ILE A 424 11.67 -1.59 -1.36
C ILE A 424 12.18 -2.91 -1.96
N ALA A 425 12.97 -2.81 -3.04
CA ALA A 425 13.53 -3.98 -3.73
C ALA A 425 15.03 -4.22 -3.47
N ASP A 426 15.79 -3.16 -3.18
CA ASP A 426 17.23 -3.25 -2.92
C ASP A 426 17.47 -3.45 -1.42
N LYS A 427 17.37 -4.70 -0.95
CA LYS A 427 17.76 -5.05 0.41
C LYS A 427 19.27 -5.25 0.47
N LYS A 428 19.96 -4.46 1.30
CA LYS A 428 21.35 -4.75 1.67
C LYS A 428 21.34 -6.08 2.44
N SER A 429 22.00 -7.08 1.85
CA SER A 429 22.27 -8.38 2.48
C SER A 429 23.24 -8.27 3.64
#